data_AF-A0A937XPA1-F1
#
_entry.id   AF-A0A937XPA1-F1
#
_cell.length_a   1.000
_cell.length_b   1.000
_cell.length_c   1.000
_cell.angle_alpha   90.00
_cell.angle_beta   90.00
_cell.angle_gamma   90.00
#
_symmetry.space_group_name_H-M   'P 1'
#
loop_
_entity.id
_entity.type
_entity.pdbx_description
1 polymer ?
#
loop_
_entity_poly.entity_id
_entity_poly.type
_entity_poly.pdbx_seq_one_letter_code
_entity_poly.pdbx_strand_id
1 'polypeptide(L)' 'MQLEDATMIDIDGKVIDSDHVPSKGIDFHHGIYKQSSDVHSVLHSHGFCSTAQAAFGRPPRIFNNVSTPVL' A
#
# COMPACT_ATOMS: atom_id res chain seq x y z
N MET A 1 6.09 -17.34 -0.22
CA MET A 1 7.02 -16.20 -0.21
C MET A 1 8.15 -16.53 0.72
N GLN A 2 9.35 -16.45 0.20
CA GLN A 2 10.60 -16.46 0.91
C GLN A 2 11.26 -15.08 0.75
N LEU A 3 12.48 -14.90 1.22
CA LEU A 3 13.12 -13.58 1.20
C LEU A 3 13.55 -13.17 -0.22
N GLU A 4 13.99 -14.13 -1.04
CA GLU A 4 14.39 -13.90 -2.44
C GLU A 4 13.23 -13.46 -3.33
N ASP A 5 11.99 -13.77 -2.94
CA ASP A 5 10.80 -13.33 -3.66
C ASP A 5 10.55 -11.81 -3.50
N ALA A 6 11.22 -11.14 -2.55
CA ALA A 6 11.07 -9.70 -2.32
C ALA A 6 11.90 -8.90 -3.32
N THR A 7 11.31 -7.86 -3.92
CA THR A 7 11.98 -7.01 -4.90
C THR A 7 12.44 -5.69 -4.26
N MET A 8 13.74 -5.39 -4.31
CA MET A 8 14.27 -4.09 -3.90
C MET A 8 14.21 -3.10 -5.07
N ILE A 9 13.63 -1.92 -4.82
CA ILE A 9 13.43 -0.87 -5.82
C ILE A 9 13.83 0.46 -5.19
N ASP A 10 14.56 1.29 -5.93
CA ASP A 10 14.89 2.64 -5.47
C ASP A 10 13.70 3.62 -5.60
N ILE A 11 13.88 4.82 -5.06
CA ILE A 11 12.85 5.86 -5.07
C ILE A 11 12.48 6.32 -6.50
N ASP A 12 13.35 6.09 -7.48
CA ASP A 12 13.12 6.44 -8.87
C ASP A 12 12.39 5.31 -9.64
N GLY A 13 12.13 4.18 -8.99
CA GLY A 13 11.39 3.04 -9.55
C GLY A 13 12.28 2.03 -10.28
N LYS A 14 13.60 2.13 -10.16
CA LYS A 14 14.53 1.17 -10.74
C LYS A 14 14.71 -0.01 -9.79
N VAL A 15 14.53 -1.22 -10.32
CA VAL A 15 14.81 -2.47 -9.60
C VAL A 15 16.31 -2.58 -9.37
N ILE A 16 16.72 -2.72 -8.10
CA ILE A 16 18.12 -2.85 -7.70
C ILE A 16 18.50 -4.32 -7.52
N ASP A 17 17.61 -5.12 -6.91
CA ASP A 17 17.89 -6.52 -6.56
C ASP A 17 16.58 -7.33 -6.58
N SER A 18 16.40 -8.12 -7.64
CA SER A 18 15.29 -9.09 -7.83
C SER A 18 15.39 -9.81 -9.18
N ASP A 19 15.09 -11.11 -9.18
CA ASP A 19 14.77 -11.87 -10.40
C ASP A 19 13.25 -11.90 -10.71
N HIS A 20 12.45 -11.27 -9.87
CA HIS A 20 10.99 -11.27 -9.94
C HIS A 20 10.43 -9.94 -10.43
N VAL A 21 9.29 -10.04 -11.12
CA VAL A 21 8.50 -8.88 -11.53
C VAL A 21 7.82 -8.29 -10.28
N PRO A 22 7.97 -6.97 -10.01
CA PRO A 22 7.28 -6.31 -8.92
C PRO A 22 5.75 -6.44 -8.99
N SER A 23 5.09 -6.16 -7.87
CA SER A 23 3.62 -6.04 -7.84
C SER A 23 3.13 -5.02 -8.87
N LYS A 24 2.03 -5.34 -9.56
CA LYS A 24 1.34 -4.39 -10.47
C LYS A 24 0.90 -3.10 -9.77
N GLY A 25 0.78 -3.12 -8.44
CA GLY A 25 0.43 -1.96 -7.63
C GLY A 25 1.61 -1.13 -7.15
N ILE A 26 2.85 -1.44 -7.53
CA ILE A 26 4.04 -0.80 -6.95
C ILE A 26 4.05 0.73 -7.11
N ASP A 27 3.46 1.24 -8.19
CA ASP A 27 3.45 2.67 -8.51
C ASP A 27 2.79 3.52 -7.43
N PHE A 28 1.69 3.05 -6.83
CA PHE A 28 1.04 3.81 -5.76
C PHE A 28 1.84 3.78 -4.46
N HIS A 29 2.61 2.72 -4.19
CA HIS A 29 3.52 2.70 -3.03
C HIS A 29 4.60 3.79 -3.20
N HIS A 30 5.26 3.87 -4.37
CA HIS A 30 6.24 4.93 -4.65
C HIS A 30 5.62 6.32 -4.60
N GLY A 31 4.41 6.48 -5.16
CA GLY A 31 3.68 7.73 -5.12
C GLY A 31 3.47 8.23 -3.69
N ILE A 32 3.12 7.34 -2.76
CA ILE A 32 2.96 7.67 -1.33
C ILE A 32 4.32 8.06 -0.72
N TYR A 33 5.37 7.26 -0.91
CA TYR A 33 6.69 7.56 -0.34
C TYR A 33 7.27 8.89 -0.84
N LYS A 34 6.99 9.30 -2.09
CA LYS A 34 7.41 10.60 -2.64
C LYS A 34 6.64 11.79 -2.05
N GLN A 35 5.40 11.58 -1.62
CA GLN A 35 4.50 12.65 -1.16
C GLN A 35 4.45 12.77 0.37
N SER A 36 4.78 11.70 1.10
CA SER A 36 4.60 11.59 2.55
C SER A 36 5.85 10.99 3.19
N SER A 37 6.77 11.86 3.62
CA SER A 37 8.05 11.46 4.23
C SER A 37 7.91 10.79 5.60
N ASP A 38 6.75 10.92 6.23
CA ASP A 38 6.37 10.29 7.50
C ASP A 38 5.87 8.84 7.33
N VAL A 39 5.61 8.40 6.10
CA VAL A 39 5.15 7.04 5.80
C VAL A 39 6.35 6.15 5.47
N HIS A 40 6.57 5.13 6.30
CA HIS A 40 7.69 4.18 6.14
C HIS A 40 7.26 2.78 5.69
N SER A 41 5.95 2.50 5.66
CA SER A 41 5.41 1.23 5.16
C SER A 41 3.99 1.41 4.63
N VAL A 42 3.64 0.62 3.60
CA VAL A 42 2.31 0.64 2.98
C VAL A 42 1.84 -0.80 2.79
N LEU A 43 0.63 -1.11 3.27
CA LEU A 43 -0.03 -2.40 3.09
C LEU A 43 -1.25 -2.24 2.17
N HIS A 44 -1.31 -3.05 1.12
CA HIS A 44 -2.49 -3.17 0.26
C HIS A 44 -3.24 -4.46 0.59
N SER A 45 -4.55 -4.38 0.80
CA SER A 45 -5.40 -5.55 1.09
C SER A 45 -6.78 -5.41 0.47
N HIS A 46 -7.42 -6.55 0.19
CA HIS A 46 -8.80 -6.63 -0.30
C HIS A 46 -9.70 -7.19 0.80
N GLY A 47 -9.71 -6.54 1.97
CA GLY A 47 -10.63 -6.89 3.05
C GLY A 47 -12.09 -6.79 2.59
N PHE A 48 -12.94 -7.73 2.98
CA PHE A 48 -14.32 -7.85 2.49
C PHE A 48 -15.12 -6.53 2.65
N CYS A 49 -15.21 -6.02 3.89
CA CYS A 49 -15.96 -4.80 4.18
C CYS A 49 -15.32 -3.57 3.53
N SER A 50 -13.98 -3.46 3.53
CA SER A 50 -13.26 -2.32 2.95
C SER A 50 -13.48 -2.23 1.44
N THR A 51 -13.43 -3.37 0.75
CA THR A 51 -13.63 -3.45 -0.70
C THR A 51 -15.08 -3.15 -1.06
N ALA A 52 -16.05 -3.69 -0.31
CA ALA A 52 -17.47 -3.37 -0.50
C ALA A 52 -17.75 -1.88 -0.30
N GLN A 53 -17.16 -1.26 0.73
CA GLN A 53 -17.27 0.18 0.96
C GLN A 53 -16.64 1.00 -0.20
N ALA A 54 -15.46 0.60 -0.66
CA ALA A 54 -14.77 1.26 -1.78
C ALA A 54 -15.57 1.20 -3.08
N ALA A 55 -16.27 0.09 -3.34
CA ALA A 55 -17.12 -0.08 -4.53
C ALA A 55 -18.28 0.94 -4.61
N PHE A 56 -18.71 1.50 -3.48
CA PHE A 56 -19.72 2.57 -3.48
C PHE A 56 -19.17 3.94 -3.89
N GLY A 57 -17.85 4.11 -4.01
CA GLY A 57 -17.22 5.38 -4.39
C GLY A 57 -17.47 6.51 -3.39
N ARG A 58 -17.63 6.17 -2.11
CA ARG A 58 -17.92 7.12 -1.03
C ARG A 58 -16.82 7.06 0.01
N PRO A 59 -16.54 8.18 0.73
CA PRO A 59 -15.64 8.15 1.87
C PRO A 59 -16.03 7.03 2.85
N PRO A 60 -15.06 6.32 3.44
CA PRO A 60 -15.35 5.36 4.50
C PRO A 60 -16.07 6.08 5.65
N ARG A 61 -17.16 5.49 6.14
CA ARG A 61 -17.85 5.99 7.33
C ARG A 61 -17.30 5.26 8.55
N ILE A 62 -16.97 6.01 9.59
CA ILE A 62 -16.53 5.44 10.86
C ILE A 62 -17.78 4.89 11.56
N PHE A 63 -17.90 3.56 11.63
CA PHE A 63 -19.01 2.89 12.33
C PHE A 63 -18.63 2.39 13.73
N ASN A 64 -17.33 2.24 14.02
CA ASN A 64 -16.82 1.89 15.35
C ASN A 64 -15.45 2.55 15.62
N ASN A 65 -15.17 2.83 16.90
CA ASN A 65 -14.02 3.61 17.37
C ASN A 65 -12.68 2.86 17.38
N VAL A 66 -12.65 1.58 17.00
CA VAL A 66 -11.41 0.80 16.82
C VAL A 66 -10.70 1.11 15.48
N SER A 67 -11.22 2.06 14.71
CA SER A 67 -10.65 2.53 13.44
C SER A 67 -10.33 4.05 13.44
N THR A 68 -10.31 4.68 14.61
CA THR A 68 -9.98 6.11 14.75
C THR A 68 -8.46 6.31 14.62
N PRO A 69 -7.98 7.26 13.79
CA PRO A 69 -6.61 7.73 13.91
C PRO A 69 -6.48 8.41 15.27
N VAL A 70 -5.51 7.99 16.07
CA VAL A 70 -5.19 8.68 17.32
C VAL A 70 -4.43 9.95 16.92
N LEU A 71 -5.07 11.10 17.18
CA LEU A 71 -4.57 12.48 17.24
C LEU A 71 -3.83 13.05 16.02
#